data_AF-Q0SJG4-F1
#
_entry.id   AF-Q0SJG4-F1
#
_cell.length_a   1.000
_cell.length_b   1.000
_cell.length_c   1.000
_cell.angle_alpha   90.00
_cell.angle_beta   90.00
_cell.angle_gamma   90.00
#
_symmetry.space_group_name_H-M   'P 1'
#
loop_
_entity.id
_entity.type
_entity.pdbx_description
1 polymer ?
#
loop_
_entity_poly.entity_id
_entity_poly.type
_entity_poly.pdbx_seq_one_letter_code
_entity_poly.pdbx_strand_id
1 'polypeptide(L)'
;MTPENTQQRQFHSRRREVLTRGDSMPVSPHTLLQHVQDRTTDLRRWLDTGENTAALTAYLRDEPVDHRWLTTYKQLTHDLLRAVDHACPPSAPHETQAPNAGRPPDRR
;
A
#
# COMPACT_ATOMS: atom_id res chain seq x y z
N MET A 1 37.35 59.69 2.29
CA MET A 1 38.51 58.79 2.48
C MET A 1 37.99 57.50 3.10
N THR A 2 38.39 56.37 2.53
CA THR A 2 37.92 54.99 2.74
C THR A 2 37.99 54.51 4.19
N PRO A 3 37.20 53.48 4.53
CA PRO A 3 37.87 52.21 4.77
C PRO A 3 37.33 51.07 3.90
N GLU A 4 38.28 50.28 3.47
CA GLU A 4 38.15 48.92 2.97
C GLU A 4 37.50 48.03 4.04
N ASN A 5 36.60 47.11 3.68
CA ASN A 5 36.81 45.68 3.95
C ASN A 5 35.71 44.82 3.30
N THR A 6 36.18 43.94 2.42
CA THR A 6 35.58 42.77 1.82
C THR A 6 34.63 41.98 2.74
N GLN A 7 33.33 42.30 2.74
CA GLN A 7 32.33 41.39 3.28
C GLN A 7 31.80 40.50 2.15
N GLN A 8 32.49 39.36 2.00
CA GLN A 8 32.06 38.25 1.19
C GLN A 8 30.61 37.86 1.52
N ARG A 9 29.80 37.84 0.47
CA ARG A 9 28.81 36.80 0.18
C ARG A 9 28.16 36.14 1.40
N GLN A 10 27.01 36.64 1.85
CA GLN A 10 25.94 35.75 2.33
C GLN A 10 24.59 36.33 1.90
N PHE A 11 24.39 36.44 0.58
CA PHE A 11 23.04 36.34 0.02
C PHE A 11 22.55 34.92 0.33
N HIS A 12 22.02 34.72 1.53
CA HIS A 12 21.14 33.61 1.83
C HIS A 12 19.86 33.88 1.04
N SER A 13 19.90 33.55 -0.24
CA SER A 13 18.70 33.28 -1.01
C SER A 13 17.87 32.33 -0.16
N ARG A 14 16.78 32.85 0.41
CA ARG A 14 15.64 32.06 0.89
C ARG A 14 15.13 31.29 -0.31
N ARG A 15 15.85 30.21 -0.66
CA ARG A 15 15.40 29.20 -1.58
C ARG A 15 14.24 28.56 -0.85
N ARG A 16 13.05 29.04 -1.18
CA ARG A 16 11.78 28.36 -0.93
C ARG A 16 12.05 26.88 -1.15
N GLU A 17 12.13 26.13 -0.06
CA GLU A 17 11.97 24.70 -0.07
C GLU A 17 10.56 24.50 -0.61
N VAL A 18 10.50 24.32 -1.92
CA VAL A 18 9.38 23.64 -2.56
C VAL A 18 9.29 22.34 -1.78
N LEU A 19 8.28 22.22 -0.91
CA LEU A 19 7.87 20.95 -0.34
C LEU A 19 7.58 20.05 -1.53
N THR A 20 8.62 19.31 -1.93
CA THR A 20 8.53 18.22 -2.87
C THR A 20 7.61 17.23 -2.19
N ARG A 21 6.34 17.26 -2.61
CA ARG A 21 5.62 16.06 -3.01
C ARG A 21 5.70 14.94 -1.96
N GLY A 22 4.77 14.97 -1.02
CA GLY A 22 4.29 13.85 -0.21
C GLY A 22 5.18 12.62 -0.21
N ASP A 23 6.19 12.63 0.66
CA ASP A 23 6.80 11.41 1.16
C ASP A 23 5.68 10.65 1.89
N SER A 24 5.04 9.71 1.19
CA SER A 24 4.13 8.75 1.80
C SER A 24 4.97 7.96 2.79
N MET A 25 4.96 8.39 4.05
CA MET A 25 5.46 7.62 5.18
C MET A 25 5.04 6.16 4.96
N PRO A 26 5.96 5.19 5.06
CA PRO A 26 5.60 3.79 4.87
C PRO A 26 4.46 3.49 5.84
N VAL A 27 3.28 3.23 5.28
CA VAL A 27 2.10 2.90 6.05
C VAL A 27 2.49 1.68 6.84
N SER A 28 2.56 1.81 8.18
CA SER A 28 3.00 0.72 9.04
C SER A 28 2.21 -0.54 8.68
N PRO A 29 2.84 -1.72 8.65
CA PRO A 29 2.12 -2.97 8.36
C PRO A 29 0.91 -3.16 9.29
N HIS A 30 0.98 -2.63 10.51
CA HIS A 30 -0.14 -2.53 11.45
C HIS A 30 -1.34 -1.73 10.91
N THR A 31 -1.11 -0.60 10.24
CA THR A 31 -2.16 0.23 9.63
C THR A 31 -2.75 -0.45 8.39
N LEU A 32 -1.94 -1.19 7.62
CA LEU A 32 -2.43 -1.99 6.49
C LEU A 32 -3.30 -3.16 6.97
N LEU A 33 -2.86 -3.87 8.02
CA LEU A 33 -3.64 -4.93 8.65
C LEU A 33 -4.95 -4.40 9.26
N GLN A 34 -4.92 -3.24 9.92
CA GLN A 34 -6.14 -2.59 10.42
C GLN A 34 -7.10 -2.27 9.26
N HIS A 35 -6.60 -1.75 8.15
CA HIS A 35 -7.45 -1.49 6.98
C HIS A 35 -8.08 -2.77 6.42
N VAL A 36 -7.36 -3.90 6.38
CA VAL A 36 -7.94 -5.21 6.02
C VAL A 36 -9.02 -5.64 7.00
N GLN A 37 -8.80 -5.45 8.30
CA GLN A 37 -9.76 -5.79 9.35
C GLN A 37 -11.02 -4.93 9.25
N ASP A 38 -10.89 -3.63 9.01
CA ASP A 38 -12.01 -2.71 8.82
C ASP A 38 -12.85 -3.13 7.60
N ARG A 39 -12.21 -3.41 6.46
CA ARG A 39 -12.92 -3.87 5.25
C ARG A 39 -13.61 -5.23 5.44
N THR A 40 -12.98 -6.12 6.19
CA THR A 40 -13.58 -7.42 6.54
C THR A 40 -14.80 -7.21 7.45
N THR A 41 -14.71 -6.28 8.40
CA THR A 41 -15.80 -5.95 9.33
C THR A 41 -16.96 -5.29 8.60
N ASP A 42 -16.69 -4.36 7.68
CA ASP A 42 -17.70 -3.73 6.82
C ASP A 42 -18.44 -4.78 5.98
N LEU A 43 -17.72 -5.70 5.33
CA LEU A 43 -18.33 -6.77 4.56
C LEU A 43 -19.21 -7.66 5.44
N ARG A 44 -18.72 -8.04 6.63
CA ARG A 44 -19.49 -8.86 7.57
C ARG A 44 -20.76 -8.14 8.04
N ARG A 45 -20.66 -6.86 8.38
CA ARG A 45 -21.80 -6.04 8.80
C ARG A 45 -22.82 -5.87 7.66
N TRP A 46 -22.33 -5.71 6.43
CA TRP A 46 -23.20 -5.64 5.27
C TRP A 46 -23.95 -6.96 5.05
N LEU A 47 -23.28 -8.10 5.18
CA LEU A 47 -23.91 -9.42 5.07
C LEU A 47 -24.90 -9.71 6.21
N ASP A 48 -24.62 -9.23 7.43
CA ASP A 48 -25.48 -9.41 8.61
C ASP A 48 -26.87 -8.76 8.45
N THR A 49 -27.01 -7.82 7.51
CA THR A 49 -28.33 -7.33 7.11
C THR A 49 -29.10 -8.50 6.47
N GLY A 50 -30.14 -9.01 7.12
CA GLY A 50 -30.77 -10.30 6.79
C GLY A 50 -31.16 -10.49 5.31
N GLU A 51 -31.55 -9.43 4.61
CA GLU A 51 -31.80 -9.46 3.15
C GLU A 51 -30.55 -9.80 2.34
N ASN A 52 -29.38 -9.36 2.77
CA ASN A 52 -28.11 -9.58 2.08
C ASN A 52 -27.58 -11.00 2.30
N THR A 53 -27.86 -11.61 3.46
CA THR A 53 -27.56 -13.03 3.70
C THR A 53 -28.42 -13.94 2.82
N ALA A 54 -29.71 -13.61 2.65
CA ALA A 54 -30.59 -14.33 1.74
C ALA A 54 -30.11 -14.21 0.29
N ALA A 55 -29.73 -13.01 -0.15
CA ALA A 55 -29.17 -12.79 -1.48
C ALA A 55 -27.80 -13.48 -1.68
N LEU A 56 -26.94 -13.57 -0.65
CA LEU A 56 -25.71 -14.37 -0.74
C LEU A 56 -26.03 -15.85 -0.94
N THR A 57 -26.99 -16.38 -0.20
CA THR A 57 -27.42 -17.78 -0.30
C THR A 57 -28.00 -18.06 -1.69
N ALA A 58 -28.82 -17.16 -2.23
CA ALA A 58 -29.35 -17.27 -3.58
C ALA A 58 -28.24 -17.24 -4.63
N TYR A 59 -27.28 -16.31 -4.51
CA TYR A 59 -26.12 -16.24 -5.41
C TYR A 59 -25.30 -17.53 -5.41
N LEU A 60 -25.08 -18.16 -4.24
CA LEU A 60 -24.36 -19.43 -4.11
C LEU A 60 -25.11 -20.62 -4.72
N ARG A 61 -26.41 -20.48 -4.98
CA ARG A 61 -27.27 -21.51 -5.61
C ARG A 61 -27.52 -21.23 -7.10
N ASP A 62 -26.79 -20.28 -7.69
CA ASP A 62 -26.99 -19.78 -9.05
C ASP A 62 -28.41 -19.21 -9.29
N GLU A 63 -29.08 -18.75 -8.23
CA GLU A 63 -30.37 -18.07 -8.33
C GLU A 63 -30.18 -16.60 -8.72
N PRO A 64 -31.14 -16.00 -9.45
CA PRO A 64 -31.06 -14.59 -9.82
C PRO A 64 -31.15 -13.71 -8.57
N VAL A 65 -30.20 -12.79 -8.43
CA VAL A 65 -30.13 -11.81 -7.33
C VAL A 65 -30.16 -10.39 -7.86
N ASP A 66 -30.58 -9.45 -7.01
CA ASP A 66 -30.62 -8.05 -7.35
C ASP A 66 -29.26 -7.51 -7.81
N HIS A 67 -29.24 -6.82 -8.94
CA HIS A 67 -28.03 -6.19 -9.48
C HIS A 67 -27.42 -5.17 -8.50
N ARG A 68 -28.25 -4.47 -7.72
CA ARG A 68 -27.79 -3.52 -6.69
C ARG A 68 -27.03 -4.23 -5.57
N TRP A 69 -27.54 -5.37 -5.13
CA TRP A 69 -26.88 -6.23 -4.15
C TRP A 69 -25.54 -6.73 -4.70
N LEU A 70 -25.55 -7.28 -5.92
CA LEU A 70 -24.36 -7.82 -6.57
C LEU A 70 -23.25 -6.77 -6.76
N THR A 71 -23.63 -5.54 -7.13
CA THR A 71 -22.69 -4.42 -7.31
C THR A 71 -22.01 -4.07 -5.99
N THR A 72 -22.78 -4.00 -4.91
CA THR A 72 -22.26 -3.65 -3.58
C THR A 72 -21.37 -4.76 -3.04
N TYR A 73 -21.78 -6.02 -3.21
CA TYR A 73 -20.97 -7.18 -2.86
C TYR A 73 -19.62 -7.17 -3.58
N LYS A 74 -19.62 -7.01 -4.92
CA LYS A 74 -18.40 -6.94 -5.73
C LYS A 74 -17.48 -5.80 -5.32
N GLN A 75 -18.03 -4.62 -5.02
CA GLN A 75 -17.25 -3.48 -4.56
C GLN A 75 -16.56 -3.77 -3.22
N LEU A 76 -17.30 -4.29 -2.23
CA LEU A 76 -16.74 -4.63 -0.92
C LEU A 76 -15.69 -5.73 -1.00
N THR A 77 -15.93 -6.77 -1.82
CA THR A 77 -14.95 -7.83 -2.06
C THR A 77 -13.69 -7.29 -2.74
N HIS A 78 -13.85 -6.42 -3.74
CA HIS A 78 -12.71 -5.79 -4.41
C HIS A 78 -11.90 -4.89 -3.46
N ASP A 79 -12.56 -4.09 -2.63
CA ASP A 79 -11.87 -3.22 -1.65
C ASP A 79 -11.13 -4.03 -0.59
N LEU A 80 -11.69 -5.17 -0.16
CA LEU A 80 -11.00 -6.11 0.73
C LEU A 80 -9.77 -6.73 0.04
N LEU A 81 -9.91 -7.23 -1.19
CA LEU A 81 -8.80 -7.83 -1.93
C LEU A 81 -7.67 -6.82 -2.18
N ARG A 82 -8.03 -5.58 -2.52
CA ARG A 82 -7.07 -4.48 -2.66
C ARG A 82 -6.37 -4.18 -1.33
N ALA A 83 -7.10 -4.16 -0.21
CA ALA A 83 -6.49 -3.95 1.10
C ALA A 83 -5.50 -5.06 1.45
N VAL A 84 -5.83 -6.32 1.12
CA VAL A 84 -4.95 -7.48 1.35
C VAL A 84 -3.71 -7.42 0.44
N ASP A 85 -3.88 -7.07 -0.84
CA ASP A 85 -2.78 -6.88 -1.79
C ASP A 85 -1.80 -5.83 -1.28
N HIS A 86 -2.31 -4.69 -0.78
CA HIS A 86 -1.47 -3.67 -0.18
C HIS A 86 -0.80 -4.10 1.13
N ALA A 87 -1.44 -4.97 1.92
CA ALA A 87 -0.89 -5.50 3.16
C ALA A 87 0.13 -6.63 2.94
N CYS A 88 0.09 -7.29 1.77
CA CYS A 88 1.07 -8.28 1.38
C CYS A 88 2.28 -7.54 0.80
N PRO A 89 3.42 -7.47 1.51
CA PRO A 89 4.61 -6.93 0.88
C PRO A 89 4.91 -7.78 -0.37
N PRO A 90 5.24 -7.19 -1.52
CA PRO A 90 5.76 -7.97 -2.63
C PRO A 90 6.97 -8.71 -2.06
N SER A 91 6.91 -10.03 -2.03
CA SER A 91 8.06 -10.86 -1.72
C SER A 91 9.18 -10.32 -2.60
N ALA A 92 10.16 -9.68 -1.96
CA ALA A 92 11.29 -9.10 -2.67
C ALA A 92 11.79 -10.17 -3.63
N PRO A 93 12.09 -9.84 -4.91
CA PRO A 93 12.70 -10.81 -5.78
C PRO A 93 13.90 -11.31 -5.00
N HIS A 94 13.88 -12.61 -4.66
CA HIS A 94 14.95 -13.25 -3.93
C HIS A 94 16.22 -12.79 -4.61
N GLU A 95 17.03 -11.97 -3.92
CA GLU A 95 18.36 -11.64 -4.38
C GLU A 95 18.93 -12.98 -4.79
N THR A 96 19.17 -13.10 -6.10
CA THR A 96 19.88 -14.23 -6.67
C THR A 96 21.20 -14.22 -5.94
N GLN A 97 21.27 -15.06 -4.90
CA GLN A 97 22.47 -15.28 -4.13
C GLN A 97 23.46 -15.78 -5.17
N ALA A 98 24.32 -14.87 -5.63
CA ALA A 98 25.33 -15.19 -6.61
C ALA A 98 26.05 -16.42 -6.06
N PRO A 99 26.05 -17.57 -6.76
CA PRO A 99 26.86 -18.68 -6.32
C PRO A 99 28.29 -18.15 -6.31
N ASN A 100 28.89 -18.07 -5.12
CA ASN A 100 30.29 -17.72 -4.92
C ASN A 100 31.14 -18.87 -5.52
N ALA A 101 31.13 -18.97 -6.84
CA ALA A 101 31.97 -19.84 -7.63
C ALA A 101 33.27 -19.07 -7.88
N GLY A 102 34.22 -19.21 -6.97
CA GLY A 102 35.48 -18.49 -7.10
C GLY A 102 36.53 -18.84 -6.05
N ARG A 103 36.67 -20.12 -5.69
CA ARG A 103 37.89 -20.63 -5.06
C ARG A 103 39.01 -20.60 -6.12
N PRO A 104 40.09 -19.80 -5.98
CA PRO A 104 41.28 -20.06 -6.77
C PRO A 104 42.00 -21.28 -6.18
N PRO A 105 42.37 -22.31 -6.98
CA PRO A 105 43.29 -23.32 -6.53
C PRO A 105 44.71 -22.75 -6.54
N ASP A 106 45.40 -23.00 -5.43
CA ASP A 106 46.82 -23.30 -5.28
C ASP A 106 47.70 -23.11 -6.54
N ARG A 107 48.68 -22.18 -6.44
CA ARG A 107 49.88 -22.21 -7.27
C ARG A 107 51.11 -22.14 -6.37
N ARG A 108 51.75 -23.31 -6.26
CA ARG A 108 53.19 -23.60 -6.09
C ARG A 108 54.14 -22.42 -6.20
#